data_AF-A0A2H5VJ00-F1
#
_entry.id   AF-A0A2H5VJ00-F1
#
_cell.length_a   1.000
_cell.length_b   1.000
_cell.length_c   1.000
_cell.angle_alpha   90.00
_cell.angle_beta   90.00
_cell.angle_gamma   90.00
#
_symmetry.space_group_name_H-M   'P 1'
#
loop_
_entity.id
_entity.type
_entity.pdbx_description
1 polymer ?
#
loop_
_entity_poly.entity_id
_entity_poly.type
_entity_poly.pdbx_seq_one_letter_code
_entity_poly.pdbx_strand_id
1 'polypeptide(L)'
;MRDVLIGLAIAAVLVVGIALLYGGTGGRLTARDQVLADEFKRLRTFLSDSPIQPAMPDHLIKIFSDGTGFFLHFDKPVGQDAQILWLGTMVPGRFCKADEERVRQTYGPGFVHFHQQFVPGSDPNAGHGGKGGEDGFWFRHIAVTAIPFGDMMAGTGVPWGPVSPGIDLNFMPTPAPEC
;
A
#
# COMPACT_ATOMS: atom_id res chain seq x y z
N MET A 1 -14.63 4.31 -15.18
CA MET A 1 -14.72 2.84 -14.95
C MET A 1 -13.80 2.04 -15.86
N ARG A 2 -13.76 2.31 -17.18
CA ARG A 2 -12.87 1.60 -18.12
C ARG A 2 -11.38 1.78 -17.79
N ASP A 3 -10.99 2.98 -17.35
CA ASP A 3 -9.57 3.30 -17.08
C ASP A 3 -9.07 2.71 -15.74
N VAL A 4 -9.98 2.56 -14.76
CA VAL A 4 -9.69 1.91 -13.47
C VAL A 4 -9.48 0.40 -13.65
N LEU A 5 -10.27 -0.23 -14.53
CA LEU A 5 -10.14 -1.65 -14.86
C LEU A 5 -8.88 -1.95 -15.67
N ILE A 6 -8.45 -1.04 -16.54
CA ILE A 6 -7.19 -1.14 -17.28
C ILE A 6 -5.99 -0.96 -16.33
N GLY A 7 -6.07 -0.04 -15.36
CA GLY A 7 -5.04 0.15 -14.33
C GLY A 7 -4.85 -1.07 -13.43
N LEU A 8 -5.94 -1.71 -13.00
CA LEU A 8 -5.90 -2.94 -12.19
C LEU A 8 -5.36 -4.15 -12.98
N ALA A 9 -5.67 -4.25 -14.27
CA ALA A 9 -5.15 -5.32 -15.12
C ALA A 9 -3.64 -5.19 -15.38
N ILE A 10 -3.13 -3.96 -15.55
CA ILE A 10 -1.68 -3.71 -15.73
C ILE A 10 -0.91 -3.98 -14.43
N ALA A 11 -1.46 -3.59 -13.27
CA ALA A 11 -0.85 -3.88 -11.98
C ALA A 11 -0.80 -5.39 -11.66
N ALA A 12 -1.87 -6.14 -11.98
CA ALA A 12 -1.90 -7.58 -11.72
C ALA A 12 -0.93 -8.39 -12.60
N VAL A 13 -0.71 -7.98 -13.86
CA VAL A 13 0.23 -8.69 -14.77
C VAL A 13 1.69 -8.41 -14.40
N LEU A 14 2.03 -7.23 -13.87
CA LEU A 14 3.38 -6.90 -13.44
C LEU A 14 3.78 -7.54 -12.10
N VAL A 15 2.83 -7.72 -11.17
CA VAL A 15 3.12 -8.23 -9.81
C VAL A 15 3.40 -9.74 -9.80
N VAL A 16 2.76 -10.53 -10.67
CA VAL A 16 3.00 -11.99 -10.74
C VAL A 16 4.37 -12.35 -11.32
N GLY A 17 4.97 -11.46 -12.14
CA GLY A 17 6.28 -11.71 -12.76
C GLY A 17 7.49 -11.45 -11.85
N ILE A 18 7.36 -10.54 -10.88
CA ILE A 18 8.50 -10.01 -10.11
C ILE A 18 8.76 -10.81 -8.82
N ALA A 19 7.72 -11.42 -8.22
CA ALA A 19 7.86 -12.22 -6.99
C ALA A 19 8.66 -13.54 -7.16
N LEU A 20 8.94 -13.97 -8.39
CA LEU A 20 9.63 -15.23 -8.68
C LEU A 20 11.16 -15.09 -8.89
N LEU A 21 11.74 -13.90 -8.82
CA LEU A 21 13.10 -13.67 -9.37
C LEU A 21 14.19 -13.23 -8.38
N TYR A 22 13.89 -12.97 -7.12
CA TYR A 22 14.91 -12.49 -6.18
C TYR A 22 15.54 -13.57 -5.27
N GLY A 23 15.42 -14.86 -5.64
CA GLY A 23 16.25 -15.93 -5.06
C GLY A 23 17.45 -16.27 -5.95
N GLY A 24 18.53 -15.48 -5.97
CA GLY A 24 19.71 -15.82 -6.79
C GLY A 24 20.98 -14.98 -6.59
N THR A 25 22.05 -15.65 -6.20
CA THR A 25 23.39 -15.13 -5.89
C THR A 25 24.20 -14.66 -7.12
N GLY A 26 24.78 -13.45 -7.06
CA GLY A 26 26.14 -13.10 -7.54
C GLY A 26 26.52 -13.24 -9.02
N GLY A 27 25.63 -13.67 -9.92
CA GLY A 27 25.90 -13.78 -11.35
C GLY A 27 25.77 -12.47 -12.12
N ARG A 28 26.45 -12.35 -13.27
CA ARG A 28 26.16 -11.29 -14.26
C ARG A 28 24.67 -11.37 -14.62
N LEU A 29 23.94 -10.27 -14.43
CA LEU A 29 22.54 -10.18 -14.83
C LEU A 29 22.37 -10.61 -16.29
N THR A 30 21.43 -11.52 -16.55
CA THR A 30 21.09 -11.89 -17.91
C THR A 30 20.42 -10.71 -18.62
N ALA A 31 20.31 -10.76 -19.95
CA ALA A 31 19.57 -9.75 -20.70
C ALA A 31 18.09 -9.65 -20.23
N ARG A 32 17.51 -10.77 -19.81
CA ARG A 32 16.16 -10.81 -19.20
C ARG A 32 16.11 -10.05 -17.88
N ASP A 33 17.09 -10.28 -16.99
CA ASP A 33 17.13 -9.62 -15.69
C ASP A 33 17.31 -8.10 -15.82
N GLN A 34 18.07 -7.66 -16.82
CA GLN A 34 18.24 -6.24 -17.14
C GLN A 34 16.92 -5.60 -17.60
N VAL A 35 16.18 -6.25 -18.51
CA VAL A 35 14.87 -5.75 -18.95
C VAL A 35 13.91 -5.61 -17.77
N LEU A 36 13.85 -6.62 -16.90
CA LEU A 36 12.96 -6.59 -15.73
C LEU A 36 13.38 -5.52 -14.71
N ALA A 37 14.68 -5.31 -14.50
CA ALA A 37 15.18 -4.23 -13.66
C ALA A 37 14.79 -2.86 -14.22
N ASP A 38 14.87 -2.67 -15.54
CA ASP A 38 14.45 -1.44 -16.20
C ASP A 38 12.94 -1.22 -16.13
N GLU A 39 12.13 -2.27 -16.28
CA GLU A 39 10.67 -2.17 -16.09
C GLU A 39 10.32 -1.83 -14.65
N PHE A 40 10.94 -2.47 -13.67
CA PHE A 40 10.74 -2.16 -12.26
C PHE A 40 11.14 -0.71 -11.94
N LYS A 41 12.24 -0.21 -12.52
CA LYS A 41 12.65 1.18 -12.39
C LYS A 41 11.57 2.13 -12.93
N ARG A 42 11.00 1.84 -14.10
CA ARG A 42 9.90 2.64 -14.69
C ARG A 42 8.65 2.60 -13.81
N LEU A 43 8.29 1.43 -13.29
CA LEU A 43 7.17 1.28 -12.37
C LEU A 43 7.38 2.09 -11.09
N ARG A 44 8.58 2.03 -10.50
CA ARG A 44 8.94 2.82 -9.32
C ARG A 44 8.84 4.33 -9.58
N THR A 45 9.31 4.79 -10.73
CA THR A 45 9.16 6.20 -11.14
C THR A 45 7.70 6.58 -11.36
N PHE A 46 6.87 5.67 -11.88
CA PHE A 46 5.44 5.92 -12.04
C PHE A 46 4.72 6.01 -10.68
N LEU A 47 5.13 5.20 -9.70
CA LEU A 47 4.55 5.10 -8.36
C LEU A 47 5.32 5.91 -7.29
N SER A 48 5.80 7.12 -7.62
CA SER A 48 6.57 7.94 -6.68
C SER A 48 5.82 9.16 -6.11
N ASP A 49 4.50 9.17 -6.18
CA ASP A 49 3.65 10.34 -5.90
C ASP A 49 3.14 10.38 -4.44
N SER A 50 3.96 10.01 -3.44
CA SER A 50 3.48 9.92 -2.05
C SER A 50 2.86 11.23 -1.58
N PRO A 51 1.54 11.29 -1.29
CA PRO A 51 0.91 12.48 -0.73
C PRO A 51 1.11 12.56 0.79
N ILE A 52 1.60 11.48 1.40
CA ILE A 52 1.92 11.38 2.82
C ILE A 52 3.33 11.90 3.07
N GLN A 53 3.46 12.75 4.09
CA GLN A 53 4.74 13.29 4.55
C GLN A 53 4.94 13.02 6.06
N PRO A 54 6.07 12.42 6.47
CA PRO A 54 7.14 11.87 5.62
C PRO A 54 6.68 10.63 4.83
N ALA A 55 7.32 10.36 3.68
CA ALA A 55 6.95 9.21 2.85
C ALA A 55 7.26 7.88 3.55
N MET A 56 6.36 6.92 3.42
CA MET A 56 6.54 5.55 3.93
C MET A 56 7.57 4.79 3.06
N PRO A 57 8.68 4.30 3.62
CA PRO A 57 9.81 3.77 2.85
C PRO A 57 9.55 2.41 2.18
N ASP A 58 8.54 1.70 2.67
CA ASP A 58 8.01 0.40 2.23
C ASP A 58 6.79 0.55 1.29
N HIS A 59 6.48 1.77 0.85
CA HIS A 59 5.37 2.04 -0.06
C HIS A 59 5.83 2.63 -1.40
N LEU A 60 5.15 2.25 -2.47
CA LEU A 60 5.15 2.96 -3.75
C LEU A 60 3.72 3.40 -4.05
N ILE A 61 3.50 4.68 -4.34
CA ILE A 61 2.17 5.29 -4.42
C ILE A 61 2.00 6.06 -5.73
N LYS A 62 0.84 5.89 -6.37
CA LYS A 62 0.35 6.75 -7.45
C LYS A 62 -0.89 7.50 -7.00
N ILE A 63 -0.93 8.80 -7.22
CA ILE A 63 -2.13 9.62 -7.05
C ILE A 63 -2.71 9.99 -8.41
N PHE A 64 -4.03 9.89 -8.52
CA PHE A 64 -4.79 10.23 -9.70
C PHE A 64 -5.36 11.66 -9.59
N SER A 65 -5.87 12.19 -10.70
CA SER A 65 -6.35 13.57 -10.77
C SER A 65 -7.53 13.88 -9.84
N ASP A 66 -8.28 12.87 -9.41
CA ASP A 66 -9.38 12.99 -8.45
C ASP A 66 -8.93 12.85 -6.98
N GLY A 67 -7.62 12.73 -6.75
CA GLY A 67 -7.03 12.56 -5.42
C GLY A 67 -7.07 11.13 -4.89
N THR A 68 -7.72 10.19 -5.59
CA THR A 68 -7.61 8.77 -5.24
C THR A 68 -6.22 8.26 -5.55
N GLY A 69 -5.84 7.14 -4.95
CA GLY A 69 -4.53 6.55 -5.17
C GLY A 69 -4.52 5.04 -5.21
N PHE A 70 -3.45 4.52 -5.80
CA PHE A 70 -3.07 3.13 -5.81
C PHE A 70 -1.69 2.99 -5.18
N PHE A 71 -1.46 1.91 -4.44
CA PHE A 71 -0.15 1.68 -3.85
C PHE A 71 0.25 0.20 -3.80
N LEU A 72 1.56 0.00 -3.73
CA LEU A 72 2.21 -1.26 -3.38
C LEU A 72 2.79 -1.12 -1.97
N HIS A 73 2.53 -2.08 -1.11
CA HIS A 73 3.08 -2.16 0.24
C HIS A 73 3.92 -3.43 0.36
N PHE A 74 5.20 -3.23 0.70
CA PHE A 74 6.22 -4.26 0.80
C PHE A 74 6.47 -4.68 2.25
N ASP A 75 7.07 -5.85 2.46
CA ASP A 75 7.51 -6.32 3.78
C ASP A 75 8.66 -5.50 4.39
N LYS A 76 9.37 -4.74 3.55
CA LYS A 76 10.59 -3.98 3.86
C LYS A 76 10.68 -2.71 3.01
N PRO A 77 11.58 -1.77 3.36
CA PRO A 77 11.87 -0.63 2.50
C PRO A 77 12.21 -1.02 1.06
N VAL A 78 11.66 -0.27 0.11
CA VAL A 78 11.80 -0.57 -1.32
C VAL A 78 13.27 -0.51 -1.75
N GLY A 79 13.80 -1.66 -2.16
CA GLY A 79 15.21 -1.84 -2.55
C GLY A 79 16.01 -2.75 -1.63
N GLN A 80 15.44 -3.23 -0.52
CA GLN A 80 16.07 -4.17 0.41
C GLN A 80 15.58 -5.62 0.22
N ASP A 81 15.62 -6.13 -1.02
CA ASP A 81 15.09 -7.47 -1.36
C ASP A 81 13.68 -7.70 -0.79
N ALA A 82 12.78 -6.79 -1.15
CA ALA A 82 11.46 -6.66 -0.57
C ALA A 82 10.41 -7.39 -1.42
N GLN A 83 9.45 -8.02 -0.75
CA GLN A 83 8.32 -8.69 -1.37
C GLN A 83 7.06 -7.83 -1.23
N ILE A 84 6.22 -7.82 -2.27
CA ILE A 84 4.92 -7.14 -2.21
C ILE A 84 4.00 -8.02 -1.36
N LEU A 85 3.51 -7.47 -0.25
CA LEU A 85 2.56 -8.14 0.63
C LEU A 85 1.13 -7.71 0.32
N TRP A 86 0.92 -6.41 0.05
CA TRP A 86 -0.37 -5.86 -0.32
C TRP A 86 -0.30 -4.98 -1.56
N LEU A 87 -1.38 -5.03 -2.34
CA LEU A 87 -1.80 -3.89 -3.16
C LEU A 87 -2.84 -3.11 -2.37
N GLY A 88 -2.99 -1.84 -2.66
CA GLY A 88 -4.09 -1.12 -2.05
C GLY A 88 -4.56 0.09 -2.83
N THR A 89 -5.69 0.59 -2.34
CA THR A 89 -6.32 1.81 -2.83
C THR A 89 -6.47 2.78 -1.68
N MET A 90 -6.28 4.07 -1.97
CA MET A 90 -6.49 5.13 -1.01
C MET A 90 -7.48 6.16 -1.56
N VAL A 91 -8.31 6.72 -0.68
CA VAL A 91 -9.27 7.77 -1.04
C VAL A 91 -9.12 8.94 -0.07
N PRO A 92 -9.23 10.20 -0.56
CA PRO A 92 -9.15 11.36 0.30
C PRO A 92 -10.34 11.38 1.27
N GLY A 93 -10.09 11.83 2.49
CA GLY A 93 -11.10 11.90 3.52
C GLY A 93 -10.65 12.66 4.76
N ARG A 94 -11.51 12.62 5.77
CA ARG A 94 -11.27 13.19 7.09
C ARG A 94 -11.36 12.11 8.14
N PHE A 95 -10.59 12.25 9.21
CA PHE A 95 -10.64 11.29 10.31
C PHE A 95 -11.87 11.51 11.20
N CYS A 96 -13.04 11.16 10.67
CA CYS A 96 -14.34 11.20 11.34
C CYS A 96 -15.16 9.96 10.99
N LYS A 97 -15.96 9.47 11.94
CA LYS A 97 -16.80 8.30 11.74
C LYS A 97 -17.83 8.48 10.63
N ALA A 98 -18.39 9.69 10.50
CA ALA A 98 -19.29 10.01 9.38
C ALA A 98 -18.59 9.91 8.02
N ASP A 99 -17.30 10.26 7.95
CA ASP A 99 -16.51 10.16 6.73
C ASP A 99 -16.06 8.72 6.43
N GLU A 100 -15.67 7.95 7.45
CA GLU A 100 -15.44 6.50 7.36
C GLU A 100 -16.67 5.80 6.76
N GLU A 101 -17.86 6.12 7.27
CA GLU A 101 -19.13 5.59 6.76
C GLU A 101 -19.39 6.01 5.31
N ARG A 102 -19.20 7.29 4.99
CA ARG A 102 -19.32 7.81 3.62
C ARG A 102 -18.40 7.04 2.67
N VAL A 103 -17.14 6.84 3.04
CA VAL A 103 -16.16 6.10 2.25
C VAL A 103 -16.61 4.66 2.04
N ARG A 104 -17.05 3.99 3.10
CA ARG A 104 -17.57 2.61 3.04
C ARG A 104 -18.78 2.49 2.10
N GLN A 105 -19.70 3.44 2.15
CA GLN A 105 -20.89 3.46 1.28
C GLN A 105 -20.53 3.75 -0.18
N THR A 106 -19.54 4.63 -0.42
CA THR A 106 -19.18 5.09 -1.77
C THR A 106 -18.25 4.11 -2.49
N TYR A 107 -17.25 3.58 -1.79
CA TYR A 107 -16.15 2.80 -2.38
C TYR A 107 -16.13 1.31 -1.96
N GLY A 108 -17.11 0.91 -1.14
CA GLY A 108 -17.24 -0.44 -0.61
C GLY A 108 -16.42 -0.69 0.65
N PRO A 109 -16.37 -1.95 1.11
CA PRO A 109 -15.69 -2.31 2.36
C PRO A 109 -14.16 -2.26 2.23
N GLY A 110 -13.49 -2.31 3.40
CA GLY A 110 -12.04 -2.50 3.51
C GLY A 110 -11.21 -1.25 3.73
N PHE A 111 -11.83 -0.07 3.73
CA PHE A 111 -11.19 1.20 4.10
C PHE A 111 -11.12 1.35 5.62
N VAL A 112 -10.30 0.52 6.28
CA VAL A 112 -10.24 0.39 7.75
C VAL A 112 -9.10 1.17 8.39
N HIS A 113 -8.15 1.65 7.58
CA HIS A 113 -6.94 2.30 8.03
C HIS A 113 -6.88 3.73 7.51
N PHE A 114 -6.57 4.70 8.37
CA PHE A 114 -6.46 6.11 8.02
C PHE A 114 -5.05 6.60 8.26
N HIS A 115 -4.56 7.43 7.34
CA HIS A 115 -3.30 8.12 7.49
C HIS A 115 -3.48 9.63 7.28
N GLN A 116 -2.99 10.44 8.21
CA GLN A 116 -2.91 11.89 8.05
C GLN A 116 -2.03 12.24 6.84
N GLN A 117 -2.40 13.27 6.10
CA GLN A 117 -1.59 13.71 4.96
C GLN A 117 -0.20 14.20 5.39
N PHE A 118 -0.12 14.89 6.53
CA PHE A 118 1.11 15.48 7.04
C PHE A 118 1.27 15.18 8.52
N VAL A 119 2.47 14.75 8.89
CA VAL A 119 2.85 14.52 10.28
C VAL A 119 4.13 15.30 10.58
N PRO A 120 4.16 16.10 11.66
CA PRO A 120 5.39 16.72 12.11
C PRO A 120 6.44 15.67 12.51
N GLY A 121 7.66 15.80 12.00
CA GLY A 121 8.79 14.92 12.33
C GLY A 121 9.22 14.04 11.16
N SER A 122 9.89 12.93 11.47
CA SER A 122 10.47 12.02 10.48
C SER A 122 9.93 10.59 10.56
N ASP A 123 9.01 10.31 11.48
CA ASP A 123 8.40 8.98 11.60
C ASP A 123 7.09 8.95 10.80
N PRO A 124 7.02 8.22 9.67
CA PRO A 124 5.79 8.10 8.90
C PRO A 124 4.68 7.40 9.71
N ASN A 125 5.02 6.47 10.61
CA ASN A 125 4.02 5.73 11.40
C ASN A 125 3.24 6.63 12.37
N ALA A 126 3.76 7.83 12.67
CA ALA A 126 3.08 8.80 13.51
C ALA A 126 1.82 9.39 12.85
N GLY A 127 1.56 9.10 11.57
CA GLY A 127 0.36 9.56 10.87
C GLY A 127 -0.82 8.61 10.88
N HIS A 128 -0.72 7.44 11.52
CA HIS A 128 -1.86 6.53 11.65
C HIS A 128 -2.98 7.18 12.50
N GLY A 129 -4.19 7.25 11.96
CA GLY A 129 -5.33 7.90 12.59
C GLY A 129 -5.18 9.41 12.67
N GLY A 130 -5.36 10.01 13.86
CA GLY A 130 -5.21 11.44 14.07
C GLY A 130 -6.24 12.01 15.04
N LYS A 131 -6.37 13.34 15.04
CA LYS A 131 -7.47 14.03 15.73
C LYS A 131 -8.73 13.98 14.86
N GLY A 132 -9.89 14.08 15.51
CA GLY A 132 -11.16 14.17 14.82
C GLY A 132 -11.18 15.32 13.81
N GLY A 133 -11.50 15.00 12.56
CA GLY A 133 -11.61 15.97 11.47
C GLY A 133 -10.31 16.33 10.76
N GLU A 134 -9.18 15.70 11.09
CA GLU A 134 -7.92 15.88 10.35
C GLU A 134 -8.06 15.37 8.92
N ASP A 135 -7.44 16.08 7.97
CA ASP A 135 -7.42 15.70 6.56
C ASP A 135 -6.36 14.61 6.31
N GLY A 136 -6.70 13.68 5.41
CA GLY A 136 -5.83 12.56 5.08
C GLY A 136 -6.47 11.60 4.10
N PHE A 137 -6.14 10.33 4.25
CA PHE A 137 -6.59 9.30 3.34
C PHE A 137 -7.01 8.04 4.08
N TRP A 138 -8.12 7.47 3.61
CA TRP A 138 -8.55 6.13 3.99
C TRP A 138 -7.92 5.10 3.06
N PHE A 139 -7.35 4.05 3.62
CA PHE A 139 -6.61 2.99 2.95
C PHE A 139 -7.35 1.66 3.03
N ARG A 140 -7.37 0.96 1.90
CA ARG A 140 -7.75 -0.44 1.80
C ARG A 140 -6.57 -1.26 1.33
N HIS A 141 -6.22 -2.26 2.13
CA HIS A 141 -5.15 -3.21 1.85
C HIS A 141 -5.73 -4.53 1.31
N ILE A 142 -5.11 -5.05 0.26
CA ILE A 142 -5.49 -6.30 -0.42
C ILE A 142 -4.26 -7.19 -0.45
N ALA A 143 -4.24 -8.23 0.37
CA ALA A 143 -3.14 -9.17 0.43
C ALA A 143 -3.04 -9.92 -0.89
N VAL A 144 -1.84 -9.95 -1.48
CA VAL A 144 -1.58 -10.68 -2.74
C VAL A 144 -1.09 -12.11 -2.51
N THR A 145 -0.71 -12.41 -1.27
CA THR A 145 -0.19 -13.71 -0.85
C THR A 145 -0.74 -14.05 0.53
N ALA A 146 -0.55 -15.29 0.96
CA ALA A 146 -0.79 -15.66 2.35
C ALA A 146 0.30 -15.06 3.23
N ILE A 147 -0.09 -14.37 4.30
CA ILE A 147 0.82 -13.75 5.26
C ILE A 147 0.62 -14.46 6.60
N PRO A 148 1.66 -15.07 7.18
CA PRO A 148 1.55 -15.78 8.45
C PRO A 148 1.26 -14.81 9.60
N PHE A 149 0.79 -15.35 10.73
CA PHE A 149 0.84 -14.65 12.00
C PHE A 149 2.29 -14.54 12.46
N GLY A 150 2.71 -13.35 12.90
CA GLY A 150 4.08 -13.13 13.33
C GLY A 150 4.37 -11.67 13.65
N ASP A 151 5.66 -11.35 13.66
CA ASP A 151 6.16 -10.00 13.87
C ASP A 151 6.48 -9.35 12.52
N MET A 152 5.78 -8.24 12.24
CA MET A 152 5.94 -7.44 11.04
C MET A 152 7.32 -6.80 10.96
N MET A 153 7.85 -6.31 12.09
CA MET A 153 9.18 -5.70 12.17
C MET A 153 10.29 -6.74 11.97
N ALA A 154 10.04 -7.99 12.34
CA ALA A 154 10.94 -9.11 12.08
C ALA A 154 10.74 -9.76 10.70
N GLY A 155 9.76 -9.31 9.90
CA GLY A 155 9.43 -9.89 8.59
C GLY A 155 8.90 -11.33 8.67
N THR A 156 8.32 -11.73 9.80
CA THR A 156 7.87 -13.11 10.06
C THR A 156 6.36 -13.30 9.92
N GLY A 157 5.61 -12.22 9.70
CA GLY A 157 4.15 -12.23 9.60
C GLY A 157 3.54 -10.91 10.05
N VAL A 158 2.25 -10.91 10.39
CA VAL A 158 1.55 -9.75 10.95
C VAL A 158 0.94 -10.06 12.32
N PRO A 159 0.84 -9.06 13.23
CA PRO A 159 0.43 -9.31 14.61
C PRO A 159 -1.08 -9.48 14.80
N TRP A 160 -1.91 -9.22 13.79
CA TRP A 160 -3.37 -9.36 13.86
C TRP A 160 -3.90 -10.75 13.46
N GLY A 161 -3.01 -11.69 13.16
CA GLY A 161 -3.36 -13.05 12.75
C GLY A 161 -3.00 -13.34 11.30
N PRO A 162 -3.12 -14.61 10.85
CA PRO A 162 -2.80 -14.96 9.48
C PRO A 162 -3.77 -14.29 8.50
N VAL A 163 -3.24 -13.79 7.38
CA VAL A 163 -3.99 -13.11 6.33
C VAL A 163 -4.00 -14.00 5.08
N SER A 164 -5.20 -14.23 4.53
CA SER A 164 -5.36 -14.90 3.24
C SER A 164 -5.41 -13.86 2.10
N PRO A 165 -5.05 -14.24 0.86
CA PRO A 165 -5.21 -13.33 -0.27
C PRO A 165 -6.63 -12.76 -0.38
N GLY A 166 -6.74 -11.45 -0.57
CA GLY A 166 -8.01 -10.72 -0.53
C GLY A 166 -7.95 -9.46 0.32
N ILE A 167 -9.10 -8.81 0.53
CA ILE A 167 -9.19 -7.59 1.35
C ILE A 167 -8.82 -7.94 2.80
N ASP A 168 -7.79 -7.28 3.33
CA ASP A 168 -7.38 -7.41 4.73
C ASP A 168 -8.18 -6.43 5.59
N LEU A 169 -9.29 -6.92 6.14
CA LEU A 169 -10.18 -6.13 7.02
C LEU A 169 -9.56 -5.84 8.39
N ASN A 170 -8.43 -6.48 8.72
CA ASN A 170 -7.76 -6.33 10.01
C ASN A 170 -6.43 -5.59 9.89
N PHE A 171 -6.11 -5.06 8.71
CA PHE A 171 -4.91 -4.27 8.50
C PHE A 171 -4.97 -2.99 9.34
N MET A 172 -4.26 -2.99 10.47
CA MET A 172 -4.05 -1.86 11.37
C MET A 172 -5.27 -0.91 11.47
N PRO A 173 -6.46 -1.39 11.88
CA PRO A 173 -7.66 -0.57 11.84
C PRO A 173 -7.50 0.67 12.73
N THR A 174 -7.94 1.82 12.23
CA THR A 174 -7.94 3.09 12.94
C THR A 174 -9.37 3.57 13.12
N PRO A 175 -10.05 3.20 14.22
CA PRO A 175 -11.43 3.62 14.45
C PRO A 175 -11.52 5.16 14.54
N ALA A 176 -12.35 5.76 13.69
CA ALA A 176 -12.52 7.21 13.70
C ALA A 176 -13.33 7.69 14.92
N PRO A 177 -13.04 8.87 15.47
CA PRO A 177 -13.88 9.48 16.49
C PRO A 177 -15.20 10.01 15.90
N GLU A 178 -16.16 10.29 16.79
CA GLU A 178 -17.34 11.07 16.44
C GLU A 178 -16.93 12.53 16.16
N CYS A 179 -17.19 12.94 14.92
CA CYS A 179 -17.20 14.28 14.36
C CYS A 179 -17.98 14.20 13.03
#